data_AF-A0A846PD20-F1
#
_entry.id   AF-A0A846PD20-F1
#
_cell.length_a   1.000
_cell.length_b   1.000
_cell.length_c   1.000
_cell.angle_alpha   90.00
_cell.angle_beta   90.00
_cell.angle_gamma   90.00
#
_symmetry.space_group_name_H-M   'P 1'
#
loop_
_entity.id
_entity.type
_entity.pdbx_description
1 polymer ?
#
loop_
_entity_poly.entity_id
_entity_poly.type
_entity_poly.pdbx_seq_one_letter_code
_entity_poly.pdbx_strand_id
1 'polypeptide(L)'
;MDHKDYGLSRPSFQLDPELDCMIFAGRGDVKSKLEGRIRRGLATNTSVHTFIYGDYGSGKTHTLHYFHKYVSDQHGVEVLPIFVPQPQVDARSTPSDLFRSIVTAISPVEIFELLSKIWDAHQDELQQHTELYKRISVLQKYVQNRDLSYIIYKYIISRPAEDYSVIKWLSGER
;
A
#
# COMPACT_ATOMS: atom_id res chain seq x y z
N MET A 1 4.10 35.23 -20.47
CA MET A 1 3.91 34.33 -19.31
C MET A 1 4.90 33.20 -19.46
N ASP A 2 5.84 33.09 -18.54
CA ASP A 2 6.80 31.99 -18.53
C ASP A 2 6.17 30.80 -17.78
N HIS A 3 6.36 29.58 -18.28
CA HIS A 3 5.88 28.35 -17.65
C HIS A 3 6.40 28.17 -16.21
N LYS A 4 7.59 28.73 -15.93
CA LYS A 4 8.19 28.75 -14.58
C LYS A 4 7.37 29.54 -13.57
N ASP A 5 6.60 30.54 -14.01
CA ASP A 5 5.72 31.34 -13.14
C ASP A 5 4.62 30.48 -12.50
N TYR A 6 4.35 29.30 -13.05
CA TYR A 6 3.35 28.33 -12.58
C TYR A 6 3.98 27.11 -11.88
N GLY A 7 5.29 27.14 -11.62
CA GLY A 7 6.02 26.03 -11.00
C GLY A 7 6.25 24.83 -11.93
N LEU A 8 6.05 24.99 -13.24
CA LEU A 8 6.21 23.91 -14.22
C LEU A 8 7.68 23.75 -14.60
N SER A 9 8.14 22.51 -14.64
CA SER A 9 9.51 22.12 -15.06
C SER A 9 9.68 22.08 -16.59
N ARG A 10 8.58 22.08 -17.33
CA ARG A 10 8.53 21.91 -18.79
C ARG A 10 7.67 23.00 -19.43
N PRO A 11 7.93 23.40 -20.70
CA PRO A 11 7.16 24.42 -21.40
C PRO A 11 5.77 23.93 -21.88
N SER A 12 5.19 22.94 -21.19
CA SER A 12 3.84 22.44 -21.40
C SER A 12 3.01 22.72 -20.15
N PHE A 13 1.83 23.30 -20.34
CA PHE A 13 0.86 23.53 -19.27
C PHE A 13 0.07 22.27 -18.88
N GLN A 14 0.40 21.11 -19.46
CA GLN A 14 -0.12 19.84 -19.02
C GLN A 14 0.62 19.38 -17.77
N LEU A 15 -0.14 19.12 -16.71
CA LEU A 15 0.36 18.50 -15.49
C LEU A 15 0.33 16.99 -15.64
N ASP A 16 1.46 16.34 -15.34
CA ASP A 16 1.50 14.91 -15.09
C ASP A 16 1.13 14.67 -13.62
N PRO A 17 0.06 13.91 -13.33
CA PRO A 17 -0.39 13.69 -11.96
C PRO A 17 0.66 13.08 -11.05
N GLU A 18 1.62 12.32 -11.56
CA GLU A 18 2.66 11.67 -10.76
C GLU A 18 3.88 12.57 -10.59
N LEU A 19 4.37 13.15 -11.69
CA LEU A 19 5.60 13.97 -11.69
C LEU A 19 5.38 15.37 -11.13
N ASP A 20 4.22 15.97 -11.40
CA ASP A 20 3.90 17.35 -11.04
C ASP A 20 2.95 17.44 -9.82
N CYS A 21 2.76 16.33 -9.09
CA CYS A 21 1.79 16.21 -8.00
C CYS A 21 1.91 17.29 -6.91
N MET A 22 3.13 17.81 -6.66
CA MET A 22 3.38 18.86 -5.67
C MET A 22 2.79 20.23 -6.06
N ILE A 23 2.46 20.42 -7.33
CA ILE A 23 1.78 21.61 -7.83
C ILE A 23 0.28 21.48 -7.53
N PHE A 24 -0.17 22.06 -6.42
CA PHE A 24 -1.58 22.00 -6.00
C PHE A 24 -2.30 23.34 -6.25
N ALA A 25 -2.66 23.59 -7.51
CA ALA A 25 -3.22 24.86 -7.93
C ALA A 25 -4.72 25.02 -7.57
N GLY A 26 -5.10 26.20 -7.07
CA GLY A 26 -6.49 26.65 -6.97
C GLY A 26 -7.38 25.90 -5.96
N ARG A 27 -6.81 25.10 -5.05
CA ARG A 27 -7.56 24.22 -4.12
C ARG A 27 -6.97 24.18 -2.71
N GLY A 28 -6.56 25.34 -2.20
CA GLY A 28 -5.90 25.46 -0.89
C GLY A 28 -6.74 24.93 0.28
N ASP A 29 -8.06 24.98 0.19
CA ASP A 29 -8.99 24.47 1.20
C ASP A 29 -8.98 22.93 1.25
N VAL A 30 -9.04 22.26 0.09
CA VAL A 30 -8.95 20.81 -0.03
C VAL A 30 -7.60 20.32 0.47
N LYS A 31 -6.51 21.01 0.05
CA LYS A 31 -5.15 20.76 0.49
C LYS A 31 -5.05 20.79 2.02
N SER A 32 -5.46 21.89 2.63
CA SER A 32 -5.38 22.10 4.08
C SER A 32 -6.19 21.06 4.87
N LYS A 33 -7.37 20.69 4.37
CA LYS A 33 -8.21 19.64 4.98
C LYS A 33 -7.54 18.27 4.92
N LEU A 34 -6.97 17.90 3.77
CA LEU A 34 -6.28 16.63 3.58
C LEU A 34 -5.04 16.53 4.48
N GLU A 35 -4.16 17.53 4.43
CA GLU A 35 -2.95 17.59 5.27
C GLU A 35 -3.28 17.52 6.76
N GLY A 36 -4.32 18.24 7.19
CA GLY A 36 -4.79 18.19 8.57
C GLY A 36 -5.27 16.80 9.01
N ARG A 37 -5.92 16.04 8.11
CA ARG A 37 -6.35 14.65 8.40
C ARG A 37 -5.17 13.69 8.47
N ILE A 38 -4.24 13.80 7.54
CA ILE A 38 -3.01 13.01 7.50
C ILE A 38 -2.22 13.20 8.79
N ARG A 39 -1.92 14.46 9.11
CA ARG A 39 -1.12 14.80 10.29
C ARG A 39 -1.73 14.25 11.56
N ARG A 40 -3.06 14.32 11.69
CA ARG A 40 -3.77 13.69 12.82
C ARG A 40 -3.60 12.18 12.82
N GLY A 41 -3.86 11.52 11.69
CA GLY A 41 -3.75 10.06 11.59
C GLY A 41 -2.35 9.53 11.91
N LEU A 42 -1.31 10.20 11.42
CA LEU A 42 0.08 9.89 11.74
C LEU A 42 0.37 10.11 13.23
N ALA A 43 -0.04 11.25 13.79
CA ALA A 43 0.20 11.56 15.20
C ALA A 43 -0.53 10.61 16.18
N THR A 44 -1.71 10.12 15.82
CA THR A 44 -2.51 9.22 16.65
C THR A 44 -2.32 7.74 16.31
N ASN A 45 -1.48 7.41 15.32
CA ASN A 45 -1.30 6.06 14.78
C ASN A 45 -2.65 5.40 14.42
N THR A 46 -3.53 6.16 13.75
CA THR A 46 -4.86 5.70 13.33
C THR A 46 -5.00 5.75 11.82
N SER A 47 -5.73 4.78 11.26
CA SER A 47 -6.04 4.75 9.83
C SER A 47 -6.92 5.94 9.41
N VAL A 48 -6.50 6.62 8.35
CA VAL A 48 -7.23 7.76 7.76
C VAL A 48 -8.01 7.28 6.54
N HIS A 49 -9.34 7.36 6.61
CA HIS A 49 -10.21 7.00 5.50
C HIS A 49 -10.74 8.26 4.81
N THR A 50 -10.41 8.45 3.53
CA THR A 50 -10.83 9.62 2.75
C THR A 50 -11.47 9.20 1.44
N PHE A 51 -12.63 9.76 1.14
CA PHE A 51 -13.30 9.62 -0.14
C PHE A 51 -13.15 10.93 -0.93
N ILE A 52 -12.60 10.84 -2.14
CA ILE A 52 -12.42 11.98 -3.04
C ILE A 52 -13.37 11.79 -4.24
N TYR A 53 -14.29 12.72 -4.43
CA TYR A 53 -15.27 12.70 -5.51
C TYR A 53 -15.31 14.03 -6.27
N GLY A 54 -15.84 14.00 -7.49
CA GLY A 54 -15.93 15.15 -8.38
C GLY A 54 -15.81 14.74 -9.84
N ASP A 55 -16.00 15.71 -10.74
CA ASP A 55 -16.06 15.46 -12.19
C ASP A 55 -14.77 14.89 -12.77
N TYR A 56 -14.85 14.30 -13.96
CA TYR A 56 -13.65 13.89 -14.71
C TYR A 56 -12.75 15.11 -14.97
N GLY A 57 -11.43 14.93 -14.87
CA GLY A 57 -10.47 16.03 -15.00
C GLY A 57 -10.37 16.96 -13.79
N SER A 58 -11.16 16.76 -12.73
CA SER A 58 -11.09 17.59 -11.52
C SER A 58 -9.85 17.33 -10.63
N GLY A 59 -8.78 16.68 -11.12
CA GLY A 59 -7.54 16.50 -10.34
C GLY A 59 -7.61 15.50 -9.19
N LYS A 60 -8.54 14.53 -9.20
CA LYS A 60 -8.64 13.47 -8.17
C LYS A 60 -7.36 12.63 -8.09
N THR A 61 -6.90 12.11 -9.22
CA THR A 61 -5.66 11.31 -9.32
C THR A 61 -4.44 12.13 -8.88
N HIS A 62 -4.35 13.38 -9.34
CA HIS A 62 -3.31 14.33 -8.89
C HIS A 62 -3.29 14.51 -7.37
N THR A 63 -4.47 14.60 -6.76
CA THR A 63 -4.62 14.73 -5.30
C THR A 63 -4.13 13.48 -4.56
N LEU A 64 -4.32 12.27 -5.13
CA LEU A 64 -3.81 11.03 -4.55
C LEU A 64 -2.27 10.96 -4.62
N HIS A 65 -1.66 11.35 -5.74
CA HIS A 65 -0.19 11.42 -5.83
C HIS A 65 0.40 12.50 -4.92
N TYR A 66 -0.28 13.65 -4.80
CA TYR A 66 0.10 14.69 -3.85
C TYR A 66 0.14 14.15 -2.42
N PHE A 67 -0.91 13.41 -2.03
CA PHE A 67 -1.00 12.78 -0.71
C PHE A 67 0.20 11.87 -0.44
N HIS A 68 0.53 10.99 -1.39
CA HIS A 68 1.64 10.07 -1.26
C HIS A 68 2.97 10.83 -1.04
N LYS A 69 3.27 11.80 -1.90
CA LYS A 69 4.50 12.61 -1.78
C LYS A 69 4.53 13.45 -0.51
N TYR A 70 3.40 14.04 -0.12
CA TYR A 70 3.29 14.79 1.12
C TYR A 70 3.65 13.93 2.34
N VAL A 71 3.15 12.69 2.43
CA VAL A 71 3.47 11.81 3.57
C VAL A 71 4.95 11.39 3.56
N SER A 72 5.46 10.98 2.40
CA SER A 72 6.85 10.52 2.26
C SER A 72 7.85 11.65 2.52
N ASP A 73 7.69 12.78 1.84
CA ASP A 73 8.69 13.86 1.84
C ASP A 73 8.62 14.75 3.09
N GLN A 74 7.42 15.03 3.64
CA GLN A 74 7.26 15.97 4.76
C GLN A 74 7.33 15.31 6.14
N HIS A 75 7.00 14.02 6.24
CA HIS A 75 6.96 13.31 7.51
C HIS A 75 8.07 12.26 7.65
N GLY A 76 8.87 12.03 6.60
CA GLY A 76 9.97 11.06 6.63
C GLY A 76 9.50 9.63 6.91
N VAL A 77 8.22 9.35 6.67
CA VAL A 77 7.64 8.03 6.86
C VAL A 77 7.79 7.29 5.53
N GLU A 78 8.50 6.17 5.57
CA GLU A 78 8.51 5.24 4.44
C GLU A 78 7.10 4.65 4.31
N VAL A 79 6.38 5.11 3.29
CA VAL A 79 5.04 4.62 2.96
C VAL A 79 5.16 3.82 1.68
N LEU A 80 4.53 2.65 1.66
CA LEU A 80 4.35 1.86 0.45
C LEU A 80 3.06 2.31 -0.26
N PRO A 81 3.12 3.07 -1.36
CA PRO A 81 1.93 3.47 -2.10
C PRO A 81 1.38 2.31 -2.92
N ILE A 82 0.19 1.81 -2.57
CA ILE A 82 -0.48 0.75 -3.33
C ILE A 82 -1.63 1.38 -4.12
N PHE A 83 -1.46 1.53 -5.44
CA PHE A 83 -2.52 1.98 -6.33
C PHE A 83 -3.29 0.78 -6.87
N VAL A 84 -4.51 0.58 -6.37
CA VAL A 84 -5.40 -0.49 -6.84
C VAL A 84 -6.31 0.09 -7.92
N PRO A 85 -6.08 -0.21 -9.21
CA PRO A 85 -7.03 0.18 -10.24
C PRO A 85 -8.37 -0.51 -9.98
N GLN A 86 -9.47 0.16 -10.35
CA GLN A 86 -10.78 -0.45 -10.25
C GLN A 86 -10.81 -1.74 -11.09
N PRO A 87 -11.14 -2.90 -10.51
CA PRO A 87 -11.28 -4.13 -11.28
C PRO A 87 -12.36 -3.95 -12.34
N GLN A 88 -12.20 -4.60 -13.49
CA GLN A 88 -13.30 -4.71 -14.44
C GLN A 88 -14.36 -5.62 -13.82
N VAL A 89 -15.49 -5.02 -13.45
CA VAL A 89 -16.61 -5.74 -12.84
C VAL A 89 -17.61 -6.06 -13.94
N ASP A 90 -17.87 -7.34 -14.13
CA ASP A 90 -18.95 -7.86 -14.97
C ASP A 90 -19.91 -8.73 -14.13
N ALA A 91 -20.93 -9.32 -14.78
CA ALA A 91 -21.94 -10.14 -14.11
C ALA A 91 -21.39 -11.42 -13.47
N ARG A 92 -20.15 -11.82 -13.79
CA ARG A 92 -19.47 -13.01 -13.25
C ARG A 92 -18.44 -12.65 -12.19
N SER A 93 -18.16 -11.36 -11.98
CA SER A 93 -17.21 -10.92 -10.97
C SER A 93 -17.64 -11.33 -9.57
N THR A 94 -16.64 -11.72 -8.78
CA THR A 94 -16.75 -12.17 -7.39
C THR A 94 -15.96 -11.24 -6.49
N PRO A 95 -16.21 -11.24 -5.17
CA PRO A 95 -15.37 -10.51 -4.22
C PRO A 95 -13.88 -10.86 -4.32
N SER A 96 -13.54 -12.11 -4.70
CA SER A 96 -12.15 -12.54 -4.91
C SER A 96 -11.44 -11.78 -6.02
N ASP A 97 -12.15 -11.23 -7.01
CA ASP A 97 -11.54 -10.43 -8.08
C ASP A 97 -11.01 -9.08 -7.57
N LEU A 98 -11.67 -8.50 -6.55
CA LEU A 98 -11.15 -7.32 -5.85
C LEU A 98 -9.89 -7.67 -5.04
N PHE A 99 -9.92 -8.77 -4.28
CA PHE A 99 -8.75 -9.21 -3.52
C PHE A 99 -7.57 -9.53 -4.43
N ARG A 100 -7.80 -10.20 -5.56
CA ARG A 100 -6.79 -10.43 -6.60
C ARG A 100 -6.22 -9.11 -7.10
N SER A 101 -7.07 -8.12 -7.39
CA SER A 101 -6.61 -6.80 -7.86
C SER A 101 -5.74 -6.09 -6.82
N ILE A 102 -6.08 -6.18 -5.53
CA ILE A 102 -5.27 -5.65 -4.44
C ILE A 102 -3.92 -6.38 -4.38
N VAL A 103 -3.92 -7.72 -4.36
CA VAL A 103 -2.69 -8.54 -4.30
C VAL A 103 -1.78 -8.26 -5.50
N THR A 104 -2.36 -8.16 -6.70
CA THR A 104 -1.62 -7.80 -7.92
C THR A 104 -1.05 -6.40 -7.85
N ALA A 105 -1.79 -5.42 -7.30
CA ALA A 105 -1.32 -4.05 -7.15
C ALA A 105 -0.15 -3.91 -6.15
N ILE A 106 -0.11 -4.75 -5.12
CA ILE A 106 1.04 -4.81 -4.18
C ILE A 106 2.24 -5.51 -4.85
N SER A 107 2.01 -6.39 -5.82
CA SER A 107 3.01 -7.31 -6.38
C SER A 107 3.37 -8.49 -5.45
N PRO A 108 3.40 -9.73 -5.97
CA PRO A 108 3.92 -10.88 -5.24
C PRO A 108 5.32 -10.67 -4.69
N VAL A 109 6.18 -9.94 -5.42
CA VAL A 109 7.57 -9.68 -5.02
C VAL A 109 7.61 -8.88 -3.71
N GLU A 110 6.85 -7.79 -3.62
CA GLU A 110 6.83 -6.97 -2.40
C GLU A 110 6.21 -7.72 -1.23
N ILE A 111 5.14 -8.48 -1.46
CA ILE A 111 4.53 -9.33 -0.43
C ILE A 111 5.58 -10.29 0.15
N PHE A 112 6.31 -10.96 -0.74
CA PHE A 112 7.33 -11.92 -0.37
C PHE A 112 8.53 -11.31 0.36
N GLU A 113 8.94 -10.11 -0.04
CA GLU A 113 9.93 -9.32 0.68
C GLU A 113 9.44 -8.95 2.09
N LEU A 114 8.18 -8.54 2.24
CA LEU A 114 7.58 -8.25 3.55
C LEU A 114 7.56 -9.50 4.44
N LEU A 115 7.16 -10.66 3.90
CA LEU A 115 7.16 -11.91 4.66
C LEU A 115 8.59 -12.30 5.10
N SER A 116 9.58 -12.10 4.23
CA SER A 116 11.01 -12.28 4.57
C SER A 116 11.45 -11.34 5.69
N LYS A 117 11.16 -10.05 5.57
CA LYS A 117 11.54 -9.05 6.59
C LYS A 117 10.96 -9.39 7.96
N ILE A 118 9.71 -9.87 8.02
CA ILE A 118 9.08 -10.31 9.28
C ILE A 118 9.82 -11.52 9.86
N TRP A 119 10.19 -12.49 9.02
CA TRP A 119 10.94 -13.66 9.47
C TRP A 119 12.32 -13.28 9.99
N ASP A 120 13.08 -12.52 9.21
CA ASP A 120 14.46 -12.15 9.51
C ASP A 120 14.55 -11.32 10.80
N ALA A 121 13.60 -10.42 11.02
CA ALA A 121 13.52 -9.60 12.24
C ALA A 121 13.32 -10.43 13.53
N HIS A 122 12.81 -11.66 13.41
CA HIS A 122 12.46 -12.51 14.56
C HIS A 122 13.13 -13.89 14.50
N GLN A 123 14.13 -14.05 13.63
CA GLN A 123 14.77 -15.33 13.35
C GLN A 123 15.37 -15.96 14.62
N ASP A 124 16.01 -15.15 15.48
CA ASP A 124 16.64 -15.65 16.71
C ASP A 124 15.63 -16.25 17.69
N GLU A 125 14.47 -15.60 17.88
CA GLU A 125 13.39 -16.13 18.73
C GLU A 125 12.77 -17.39 18.11
N LEU A 126 12.64 -17.43 16.79
CA LEU A 126 12.10 -18.57 16.06
C LEU A 126 13.02 -19.81 16.14
N GLN A 127 14.34 -19.60 16.14
CA GLN A 127 15.33 -20.68 16.23
C GLN A 127 15.41 -21.32 17.62
N GLN A 128 15.00 -20.60 18.69
CA GLN A 128 14.92 -21.14 20.05
C GLN A 128 13.85 -22.23 20.23
N HIS A 129 12.96 -22.36 19.24
CA HIS A 129 11.87 -23.32 19.29
C HIS A 129 11.99 -24.33 18.15
N THR A 130 11.94 -25.62 18.48
CA THR A 130 11.88 -26.71 17.49
C THR A 130 10.45 -27.02 17.08
N GLU A 131 9.49 -26.76 17.98
CA GLU A 131 8.09 -27.11 17.81
C GLU A 131 7.35 -26.10 16.94
N LEU A 132 6.63 -26.59 15.93
CA LEU A 132 5.88 -25.77 14.97
C LEU A 132 4.94 -24.77 15.63
N TYR A 133 4.13 -25.22 16.60
CA TYR A 133 3.13 -24.36 17.24
C TYR A 133 3.76 -23.21 18.02
N LYS A 134 4.98 -23.39 18.57
CA LYS A 134 5.73 -22.33 19.24
C LYS A 134 6.24 -21.30 18.23
N ARG A 135 6.77 -21.74 17.09
CA ARG A 135 7.20 -20.83 16.01
C ARG A 135 6.04 -20.00 15.45
N ILE A 136 4.89 -20.64 15.23
CA ILE A 136 3.66 -19.93 14.81
C ILE A 136 3.23 -18.93 15.89
N SER A 137 3.29 -19.29 17.17
CA SER A 137 2.96 -18.40 18.28
C SER A 137 3.86 -17.17 18.33
N VAL A 138 5.17 -17.32 18.09
CA VAL A 138 6.10 -16.19 17.96
C VAL A 138 5.65 -15.24 16.86
N LEU A 139 5.45 -15.73 15.63
CA LEU A 139 4.97 -14.91 14.51
C LEU A 139 3.61 -14.26 14.81
N GLN A 140 2.71 -14.98 15.48
CA GLN A 140 1.38 -14.49 15.83
C GLN A 140 1.41 -13.28 16.76
N LYS A 141 2.41 -13.16 17.65
CA LYS A 141 2.58 -11.97 18.50
C LYS A 141 2.75 -10.69 17.65
N TYR A 142 3.44 -10.80 16.52
CA TYR A 142 3.78 -9.65 15.67
C TYR A 142 2.73 -9.42 14.58
N VAL A 143 2.28 -10.48 13.94
CA VAL A 143 1.35 -10.43 12.80
C VAL A 143 -0.12 -10.34 13.26
N GLN A 144 -0.41 -10.73 14.51
CA GLN A 144 -1.74 -10.73 15.11
C GLN A 144 -2.78 -11.59 14.36
N ASN A 145 -2.34 -12.43 13.44
CA ASN A 145 -3.18 -13.35 12.68
C ASN A 145 -2.51 -14.72 12.59
N ARG A 146 -3.19 -15.76 13.09
CA ARG A 146 -2.66 -17.13 13.17
C ARG A 146 -2.45 -17.75 11.79
N ASP A 147 -3.39 -17.56 10.87
CA ASP A 147 -3.34 -18.17 9.54
C ASP A 147 -2.22 -17.53 8.71
N LEU A 148 -2.09 -16.20 8.76
CA LEU A 148 -0.99 -15.49 8.13
C LEU A 148 0.36 -15.89 8.74
N SER A 149 0.43 -16.09 10.05
CA SER A 149 1.65 -16.59 10.73
C SER A 149 2.05 -17.97 10.23
N TYR A 150 1.08 -18.87 10.05
CA TYR A 150 1.32 -20.19 9.47
C TYR A 150 1.81 -20.10 8.02
N ILE A 151 1.24 -19.20 7.23
CA ILE A 151 1.62 -18.98 5.83
C ILE A 151 3.03 -18.44 5.71
N ILE A 152 3.41 -17.46 6.53
CA ILE A 152 4.77 -16.94 6.58
C ILE A 152 5.76 -18.07 6.89
N TYR A 153 5.46 -18.86 7.93
CA TYR A 153 6.30 -20.02 8.28
C TYR A 153 6.42 -21.00 7.11
N LYS A 154 5.29 -21.42 6.53
CA LYS A 154 5.26 -22.40 5.44
C LYS A 154 6.02 -21.88 4.21
N TYR A 155 5.82 -20.61 3.88
CA TYR A 155 6.49 -19.95 2.78
C TYR A 155 8.01 -20.00 2.96
N ILE A 156 8.54 -19.54 4.09
CA ILE A 156 10.00 -19.46 4.31
C ILE A 156 10.66 -20.85 4.31
N ILE A 157 10.03 -21.86 4.92
CA ILE A 157 10.60 -23.20 5.01
C ILE A 157 10.59 -23.95 3.67
N SER A 158 9.60 -23.67 2.82
CA SER A 158 9.35 -24.42 1.59
C SER A 158 9.61 -23.62 0.30
N ARG A 159 10.29 -22.46 0.40
CA ARG A 159 10.65 -21.65 -0.77
C ARG A 159 11.51 -22.45 -1.76
N PRO A 160 11.27 -22.33 -3.08
CA PRO A 160 10.25 -21.52 -3.77
C PRO A 160 8.94 -22.28 -4.12
N ALA A 161 8.73 -23.49 -3.60
CA ALA A 161 7.63 -24.36 -4.04
C ALA A 161 6.23 -23.85 -3.64
N GLU A 162 6.15 -22.92 -2.68
CA GLU A 162 4.89 -22.44 -2.10
C GLU A 162 4.47 -21.04 -2.58
N ASP A 163 5.24 -20.38 -3.45
CA ASP A 163 4.95 -19.00 -3.90
C ASP A 163 3.52 -18.89 -4.48
N TYR A 164 3.12 -19.84 -5.34
CA TYR A 164 1.79 -19.89 -5.92
C TYR A 164 0.68 -20.13 -4.88
N SER A 165 0.94 -20.96 -3.86
CA SER A 165 -0.06 -21.29 -2.85
C SER A 165 -0.32 -20.10 -1.92
N VAL A 166 0.71 -19.32 -1.60
CA VAL A 166 0.61 -18.09 -0.83
C VAL A 166 -0.23 -17.07 -1.57
N ILE A 167 0.04 -16.84 -2.86
CA ILE A 167 -0.74 -15.90 -3.68
C ILE A 167 -2.19 -16.36 -3.83
N LYS A 168 -2.41 -17.66 -4.08
CA LYS A 168 -3.76 -18.23 -4.16
C LYS A 168 -4.56 -18.05 -2.86
N TRP A 169 -3.90 -18.23 -1.70
CA TRP A 169 -4.54 -17.98 -0.41
C TRP A 169 -4.88 -16.51 -0.21
N LEU A 170 -3.95 -15.60 -0.53
CA LEU A 170 -4.14 -14.15 -0.38
C LEU A 170 -5.25 -13.60 -1.30
N SER A 171 -5.39 -14.14 -2.51
CA SER A 171 -6.44 -13.71 -3.44
C SER A 171 -7.83 -14.30 -3.13
N GLY A 172 -7.92 -15.23 -2.17
CA GLY A 172 -9.18 -15.92 -1.85
C GLY A 172 -9.66 -16.85 -2.96
N GLU A 173 -8.74 -17.31 -3.83
CA GLU A 173 -9.03 -18.32 -4.83
C GLU A 173 -9.17 -19.69 -4.17
N ARG A 174 -10.29 -20.37 -4.43
CA ARG A 174 -10.53 -21.75 -3.97
C ARG A 174 -9.96 -22.76 -4.95
#